data_AF-A0A9X5CC86-F1
#
_entry.id   AF-A0A9X5CC86-F1
#
_cell.length_a   1.000
_cell.length_b   1.000
_cell.length_c   1.000
_cell.angle_alpha   90.00
_cell.angle_beta   90.00
_cell.angle_gamma   90.00
#
_symmetry.space_group_name_H-M   'P 1'
#
loop_
_entity.id
_entity.type
_entity.pdbx_description
1 polymer ?
#
loop_
_entity_poly.entity_id
_entity_poly.type
_entity_poly.pdbx_seq_one_letter_code
_entity_poly.pdbx_strand_id
1 'polypeptide(L)'
;MGNEITEINKETFWQFIEEAKEQCGQDMDAEICWLKAGLLRMQPEQVLKFHAIMHGYQEAAYKYGLWTAASLLMDGCTDDLFIDFRAWLIAQGKVIYMAALENPDSLAKVEQYGDCEFEMLSYVGNEAYKELTGRGAYEDCTAEMREQMLAEVSGEIKYHPMIEYPLEIRDAVAVYPKLGDRFVTRYGIQCFFMGSVWNTSRPEIKELVEKGADEVHRLRMKQQKSKMNKKKRDDQSRS
;
A
#
# COMPACT_ATOMS: atom_id res chain seq x y z
N MET A 1 13.43 -15.31 -24.00
CA MET A 1 14.27 -14.10 -24.05
C MET A 1 13.30 -12.93 -23.99
N GLY A 2 13.01 -12.44 -22.78
CA GLY A 2 12.18 -11.25 -22.61
C GLY A 2 12.90 -10.04 -23.18
N ASN A 3 12.15 -9.09 -23.74
CA ASN A 3 12.72 -7.83 -24.21
C ASN A 3 13.37 -7.12 -23.02
N GLU A 4 14.66 -6.76 -23.13
CA GLU A 4 15.36 -5.99 -22.11
C GLU A 4 14.64 -4.65 -21.92
N ILE A 5 14.20 -4.35 -20.69
CA ILE A 5 13.58 -3.07 -20.36
C ILE A 5 14.68 -2.01 -20.38
N THR A 6 14.60 -1.08 -21.34
CA THR A 6 15.55 0.04 -21.48
C THR A 6 14.90 1.40 -21.27
N GLU A 7 13.56 1.45 -21.23
CA GLU A 7 12.78 2.66 -21.00
C GLU A 7 11.82 2.44 -19.83
N ILE A 8 11.83 3.37 -18.88
CA ILE A 8 10.99 3.35 -17.70
C ILE A 8 9.76 4.24 -17.92
N ASN A 9 8.59 3.67 -17.74
CA ASN A 9 7.28 4.31 -17.55
C ASN A 9 6.51 3.50 -16.50
N LYS A 10 5.25 3.82 -16.21
CA LYS A 10 4.50 3.10 -15.17
C LYS A 10 4.35 1.62 -15.51
N GLU A 11 4.08 1.29 -16.77
CA GLU A 11 3.89 -0.09 -17.23
C GLU A 11 5.19 -0.89 -17.11
N THR A 12 6.30 -0.35 -17.62
CA THR A 12 7.60 -1.03 -17.57
C THR A 12 8.21 -1.02 -16.17
N PHE A 13 7.87 -0.05 -15.31
CA PHE A 13 8.20 -0.09 -13.87
C PHE A 13 7.61 -1.34 -13.22
N TRP A 14 6.31 -1.59 -13.40
CA TRP A 14 5.68 -2.77 -12.83
C TRP A 14 6.21 -4.06 -13.44
N GLN A 15 6.47 -4.08 -14.76
CA GLN A 15 7.12 -5.22 -15.41
C GLN A 15 8.50 -5.49 -14.81
N PHE A 16 9.28 -4.45 -14.52
CA PHE A 16 10.62 -4.59 -13.96
C PHE A 16 10.60 -5.12 -12.52
N ILE A 17 9.65 -4.68 -11.68
CA ILE A 17 9.41 -5.25 -10.34
C ILE A 17 8.96 -6.71 -10.44
N GLU A 18 8.06 -7.04 -11.38
CA GLU A 18 7.58 -8.41 -11.58
C GLU A 18 8.70 -9.35 -12.05
N GLU A 19 9.53 -8.93 -13.01
CA GLU A 19 10.70 -9.69 -13.46
C GLU A 19 11.70 -9.90 -12.32
N ALA A 20 11.96 -8.89 -11.48
CA ALA A 20 12.84 -9.02 -10.32
C ALA A 20 12.32 -10.10 -9.35
N LYS A 21 11.03 -10.05 -9.03
CA LYS A 21 10.37 -11.04 -8.17
C LYS A 21 10.39 -12.45 -8.76
N GLU A 22 10.20 -12.59 -10.07
CA GLU A 22 10.28 -13.90 -10.74
C GLU A 22 11.70 -14.50 -10.66
N GLN A 23 12.74 -13.67 -10.75
CA GLN A 23 14.13 -14.13 -10.69
C GLN A 23 14.62 -14.39 -9.26
N CYS A 24 14.16 -13.60 -8.29
CA CYS A 24 14.69 -13.59 -6.92
C CYS A 24 13.76 -14.24 -5.90
N GLY A 25 12.48 -14.44 -6.23
CA GLY A 25 11.48 -14.99 -5.32
C GLY A 25 11.21 -14.05 -4.14
N GLN A 26 11.48 -14.53 -2.93
CA GLN A 26 11.33 -13.78 -1.67
C GLN A 26 12.68 -13.33 -1.09
N ASP A 27 13.79 -13.53 -1.82
CA ASP A 27 15.11 -13.05 -1.42
C ASP A 27 15.23 -11.56 -1.76
N MET A 28 14.96 -10.73 -0.75
CA MET A 28 14.93 -9.27 -0.88
C MET A 28 16.31 -8.70 -1.24
N ASP A 29 17.40 -9.26 -0.70
CA ASP A 29 18.75 -8.80 -1.04
C ASP A 29 19.07 -9.10 -2.50
N ALA A 30 18.70 -10.29 -2.99
CA ALA A 30 18.85 -10.65 -4.39
C ALA A 30 17.99 -9.76 -5.30
N GLU A 31 16.75 -9.43 -4.90
CA GLU A 31 15.86 -8.54 -5.65
C GLU A 31 16.46 -7.14 -5.80
N ILE A 32 17.02 -6.58 -4.71
CA ILE A 32 17.72 -5.28 -4.75
C ILE A 32 18.94 -5.33 -5.66
N CYS A 33 19.77 -6.38 -5.55
CA CYS A 33 20.92 -6.55 -6.43
C CYS A 33 20.51 -6.64 -7.91
N TRP A 34 19.43 -7.37 -8.21
CA TRP A 34 18.93 -7.55 -9.56
C TRP A 34 18.40 -6.22 -10.15
N LEU A 35 17.55 -5.51 -9.39
CA LEU A 35 17.02 -4.21 -9.78
C LEU A 35 18.13 -3.20 -10.00
N LYS A 36 19.09 -3.10 -9.07
CA LYS A 36 20.24 -2.19 -9.20
C LYS A 36 21.05 -2.50 -10.46
N ALA A 37 21.35 -3.77 -10.73
CA ALA A 37 22.10 -4.18 -11.92
C ALA A 37 21.36 -3.88 -13.24
N GLY A 38 20.03 -3.95 -13.25
CA GLY A 38 19.23 -3.49 -14.40
C GLY A 38 19.27 -1.97 -14.57
N LEU A 39 19.08 -1.21 -13.49
CA LEU A 39 19.13 0.26 -13.52
C LEU A 39 20.48 0.81 -13.96
N LEU A 40 21.60 0.21 -13.53
CA LEU A 40 22.95 0.62 -13.92
C LEU A 40 23.25 0.44 -15.42
N ARG A 41 22.42 -0.31 -16.16
CA ARG A 41 22.52 -0.45 -17.63
C ARG A 41 21.70 0.60 -18.38
N MET A 42 20.86 1.36 -17.69
CA MET A 42 20.00 2.38 -18.27
C MET A 42 20.68 3.76 -18.25
N GLN A 43 20.12 4.71 -19.01
CA GLN A 43 20.54 6.11 -18.92
C GLN A 43 20.09 6.74 -17.59
N PRO A 44 20.84 7.71 -17.02
CA PRO A 44 20.50 8.36 -15.76
C PRO A 44 19.07 8.88 -15.68
N GLU A 45 18.53 9.41 -16.78
CA GLU A 45 17.16 9.94 -16.86
C GLU A 45 16.12 8.83 -16.61
N GLN A 46 16.38 7.61 -17.06
CA GLN A 46 15.50 6.46 -16.83
C GLN A 46 15.55 6.01 -15.37
N VAL A 47 16.73 6.04 -14.74
CA VAL A 47 16.89 5.72 -13.32
C VAL A 47 16.22 6.77 -12.43
N LEU A 48 16.34 8.06 -12.79
CA LEU A 48 15.62 9.14 -12.11
C LEU A 48 14.10 8.98 -12.25
N LYS A 49 13.63 8.54 -13.42
CA LYS A 49 12.20 8.25 -13.64
C LYS A 49 11.73 7.03 -12.85
N PHE A 50 12.53 5.98 -12.73
CA PHE A 50 12.26 4.84 -11.84
C PHE A 50 12.10 5.31 -10.40
N HIS A 51 13.04 6.13 -9.91
CA HIS A 51 12.97 6.72 -8.58
C HIS A 51 11.69 7.54 -8.38
N ALA A 52 11.34 8.40 -9.34
CA ALA A 52 10.11 9.19 -9.27
C ALA A 52 8.85 8.32 -9.23
N ILE A 53 8.75 7.26 -10.04
CA ILE A 53 7.61 6.33 -10.06
C ILE A 53 7.50 5.56 -8.75
N MET A 54 8.62 5.02 -8.24
CA MET A 54 8.67 4.29 -6.97
C MET A 54 8.10 5.16 -5.84
N HIS A 55 8.61 6.38 -5.69
CA HIS A 55 8.11 7.31 -4.67
C HIS A 55 6.69 7.80 -4.94
N GLY A 56 6.29 7.96 -6.21
CA GLY A 56 4.91 8.26 -6.57
C GLY A 56 3.93 7.20 -6.04
N TYR A 57 4.22 5.91 -6.25
CA TYR A 57 3.40 4.84 -5.70
C TYR A 57 3.49 4.77 -4.17
N GLN A 58 4.66 4.95 -3.56
CA GLN A 58 4.73 5.03 -2.09
C GLN A 58 3.82 6.13 -1.55
N GLU A 59 3.83 7.34 -2.13
CA GLU A 59 2.95 8.41 -1.65
C GLU A 59 1.47 8.20 -1.98
N ALA A 60 1.16 7.57 -3.11
CA ALA A 60 -0.22 7.17 -3.42
C ALA A 60 -0.77 6.17 -2.38
N ALA A 61 0.09 5.29 -1.85
CA ALA A 61 -0.25 4.35 -0.78
C ALA A 61 -0.24 4.99 0.62
N TYR A 62 0.15 6.25 0.78
CA TYR A 62 0.17 6.93 2.08
C TYR A 62 -1.24 7.29 2.55
N LYS A 63 -1.98 6.28 3.02
CA LYS A 63 -3.41 6.39 3.34
C LYS A 63 -3.71 5.79 4.69
N TYR A 64 -4.52 6.48 5.49
CA TYR A 64 -4.86 6.07 6.85
C TYR A 64 -5.50 4.68 6.95
N GLY A 65 -6.39 4.33 6.02
CA GLY A 65 -7.03 3.01 6.02
C GLY A 65 -6.09 1.90 5.59
N LEU A 66 -5.12 2.19 4.70
CA LEU A 66 -4.07 1.22 4.38
C LEU A 66 -3.13 1.03 5.57
N TRP A 67 -2.74 2.12 6.24
CA TRP A 67 -1.96 2.05 7.48
C TRP A 67 -2.68 1.25 8.54
N THR A 68 -3.98 1.49 8.74
CA THR A 68 -4.80 0.67 9.64
C THR A 68 -4.71 -0.81 9.29
N ALA A 69 -4.83 -1.16 8.00
CA ALA A 69 -4.72 -2.55 7.55
C ALA A 69 -3.32 -3.12 7.79
N ALA A 70 -2.26 -2.34 7.57
CA ALA A 70 -0.88 -2.70 7.87
C ALA A 70 -0.68 -2.95 9.38
N SER A 71 -1.22 -2.10 10.25
CA SER A 71 -1.20 -2.29 11.70
C SER A 71 -1.91 -3.57 12.16
N LEU A 72 -2.99 -3.97 11.49
CA LEU A 72 -3.64 -5.26 11.77
C LEU A 72 -2.84 -6.46 11.26
N LEU A 73 -2.01 -6.25 10.22
CA LEU A 73 -1.20 -7.30 9.60
C LEU A 73 0.10 -7.56 10.37
N MET A 74 0.78 -6.49 10.81
CA MET A 74 2.12 -6.47 11.40
C MET A 74 2.09 -6.24 12.93
N ASP A 75 0.92 -6.33 13.55
CA ASP A 75 0.73 -6.15 14.99
C ASP A 75 1.09 -4.75 15.54
N GLY A 76 1.01 -3.74 14.67
CA GLY A 76 1.42 -2.37 14.93
C GLY A 76 2.13 -1.81 13.70
N CYS A 77 2.14 -0.49 13.57
CA CYS A 77 2.85 0.16 12.47
C CYS A 77 3.17 1.60 12.87
N THR A 78 4.45 1.89 13.08
CA THR A 78 4.96 3.26 13.24
C THR A 78 5.06 3.94 11.87
N ASP A 79 5.40 5.23 11.87
CA ASP A 79 5.63 6.00 10.64
C ASP A 79 6.72 5.34 9.77
N ASP A 80 7.85 4.95 10.37
CA ASP A 80 8.97 4.30 9.69
C ASP A 80 8.55 2.93 9.12
N LEU A 81 7.91 2.09 9.95
CA LEU A 81 7.41 0.79 9.50
C LEU A 81 6.38 0.92 8.36
N PHE A 82 5.62 2.02 8.32
CA PHE A 82 4.66 2.24 7.24
C PHE A 82 5.33 2.67 5.93
N ILE A 83 6.50 3.31 5.97
CA ILE A 83 7.31 3.58 4.78
C ILE A 83 7.77 2.24 4.19
N ASP A 84 8.30 1.36 5.05
CA ASP A 84 8.86 0.07 4.66
C ASP A 84 7.76 -0.89 4.17
N PHE A 85 6.59 -0.86 4.80
CA PHE A 85 5.41 -1.60 4.35
C PHE A 85 4.95 -1.16 2.96
N ARG A 86 4.96 0.14 2.66
CA ARG A 86 4.56 0.64 1.34
C ARG A 86 5.55 0.19 0.26
N ALA A 87 6.84 0.16 0.57
CA ALA A 87 7.85 -0.41 -0.33
C ALA A 87 7.64 -1.92 -0.52
N TRP A 88 7.41 -2.66 0.56
CA TRP A 88 7.08 -4.09 0.52
C TRP A 88 5.82 -4.37 -0.32
N LEU A 89 4.79 -3.54 -0.20
CA LEU A 89 3.55 -3.67 -0.98
C LEU A 89 3.79 -3.48 -2.47
N ILE A 90 4.74 -2.61 -2.86
CA ILE A 90 5.15 -2.46 -4.26
C ILE A 90 5.89 -3.72 -4.73
N ALA A 91 6.79 -4.29 -3.93
CA ALA A 91 7.45 -5.57 -4.21
C ALA A 91 6.46 -6.75 -4.34
N GLN A 92 5.24 -6.63 -3.80
CA GLN A 92 4.20 -7.62 -4.05
C GLN A 92 3.76 -7.67 -5.52
N GLY A 93 3.99 -6.60 -6.29
CA GLY A 93 3.63 -6.46 -7.69
C GLY A 93 2.30 -5.72 -7.89
N LYS A 94 2.06 -5.26 -9.12
CA LYS A 94 0.97 -4.34 -9.48
C LYS A 94 -0.40 -4.83 -9.03
N VAL A 95 -0.70 -6.11 -9.27
CA VAL A 95 -2.03 -6.68 -8.99
C VAL A 95 -2.34 -6.63 -7.49
N ILE A 96 -1.37 -6.99 -6.64
CA ILE A 96 -1.55 -6.99 -5.18
C ILE A 96 -1.60 -5.56 -4.67
N TYR A 97 -0.70 -4.69 -5.13
CA TYR A 97 -0.68 -3.27 -4.77
C TYR A 97 -2.03 -2.58 -5.05
N MET A 98 -2.57 -2.75 -6.27
CA MET A 98 -3.85 -2.16 -6.66
C MET A 98 -5.01 -2.74 -5.86
N ALA A 99 -5.02 -4.06 -5.66
CA ALA A 99 -6.06 -4.73 -4.89
C ALA A 99 -6.07 -4.29 -3.40
N ALA A 100 -4.91 -4.03 -2.81
CA ALA A 100 -4.80 -3.54 -1.44
C ALA A 100 -5.34 -2.11 -1.30
N LEU A 101 -5.14 -1.24 -2.29
CA LEU A 101 -5.70 0.13 -2.24
C LEU A 101 -7.20 0.16 -2.53
N GLU A 102 -7.71 -0.73 -3.38
CA GLU A 102 -9.15 -0.89 -3.61
C GLU A 102 -9.86 -1.57 -2.43
N ASN A 103 -9.19 -2.52 -1.80
CA ASN A 103 -9.72 -3.31 -0.70
C ASN A 103 -8.58 -3.76 0.22
N PRO A 104 -8.25 -2.99 1.28
CA PRO A 104 -7.16 -3.34 2.19
C PRO A 104 -7.31 -4.71 2.86
N ASP A 105 -8.54 -5.21 3.02
CA ASP A 105 -8.84 -6.55 3.54
C ASP A 105 -8.32 -7.69 2.62
N SER A 106 -7.91 -7.38 1.39
CA SER A 106 -7.27 -8.34 0.47
C SER A 106 -5.89 -8.79 0.95
N LEU A 107 -5.19 -7.95 1.74
CA LEU A 107 -3.88 -8.25 2.32
C LEU A 107 -3.90 -9.51 3.20
N ALA A 108 -5.06 -9.89 3.74
CA ALA A 108 -5.22 -11.14 4.48
C ALA A 108 -4.95 -12.40 3.64
N LYS A 109 -4.81 -12.30 2.31
CA LYS A 109 -4.48 -13.43 1.44
C LYS A 109 -3.05 -13.37 0.89
N VAL A 110 -2.34 -12.28 1.13
CA VAL A 110 -1.00 -12.08 0.63
C VAL A 110 -0.03 -12.87 1.49
N GLU A 111 0.91 -13.55 0.84
CA GLU A 111 1.99 -14.26 1.52
C GLU A 111 2.94 -13.24 2.15
N GLN A 112 3.22 -13.42 3.44
CA GLN A 112 4.08 -12.53 4.19
C GLN A 112 5.52 -13.04 4.11
N TYR A 113 6.45 -12.16 3.76
CA TYR A 113 7.89 -12.37 3.86
C TYR A 113 8.54 -11.06 4.31
N GLY A 114 9.74 -11.17 4.92
CA GLY A 114 10.48 -9.98 5.35
C GLY A 114 9.76 -9.13 6.37
N ASP A 115 8.94 -9.74 7.24
CA ASP A 115 8.11 -9.04 8.22
C ASP A 115 7.15 -7.98 7.63
N CYS A 116 6.89 -8.05 6.32
CA CYS A 116 6.17 -7.04 5.55
C CYS A 116 6.89 -5.68 5.47
N GLU A 117 8.22 -5.67 5.58
CA GLU A 117 9.09 -4.51 5.54
C GLU A 117 10.09 -4.66 4.38
N PHE A 118 10.30 -3.60 3.59
CA PHE A 118 11.30 -3.61 2.52
C PHE A 118 11.94 -2.23 2.30
N GLU A 119 12.54 -1.68 3.36
CA GLU A 119 13.20 -0.36 3.37
C GLU A 119 14.12 -0.13 2.15
N MET A 120 15.01 -1.10 1.88
CA MET A 120 16.05 -0.96 0.86
C MET A 120 15.51 -0.73 -0.55
N LEU A 121 14.28 -1.17 -0.85
CA LEU A 121 13.65 -0.97 -2.15
C LEU A 121 13.37 0.51 -2.44
N SER A 122 13.09 1.31 -1.41
CA SER A 122 12.96 2.77 -1.57
C SER A 122 14.24 3.45 -2.01
N TYR A 123 15.40 2.86 -1.70
CA TYR A 123 16.70 3.47 -1.98
C TYR A 123 17.32 3.01 -3.30
N VAL A 124 16.91 1.87 -3.87
CA VAL A 124 17.59 1.27 -5.03
C VAL A 124 17.74 2.21 -6.23
N GLY A 125 16.70 2.99 -6.53
CA GLY A 125 16.72 3.98 -7.62
C GLY A 125 17.71 5.12 -7.35
N ASN A 126 17.75 5.61 -6.11
CA ASN A 126 18.68 6.66 -5.71
C ASN A 126 20.13 6.16 -5.69
N GLU A 127 20.38 4.95 -5.22
CA GLU A 127 21.73 4.36 -5.18
C GLU A 127 22.27 4.09 -6.60
N ALA A 128 21.45 3.59 -7.52
CA ALA A 128 21.83 3.45 -8.92
C ALA A 128 22.10 4.82 -9.58
N TYR A 129 21.24 5.81 -9.32
CA TYR A 129 21.39 7.15 -9.89
C TYR A 129 22.67 7.86 -9.38
N LYS A 130 22.96 7.75 -8.08
CA LYS A 130 24.20 8.24 -7.48
C LYS A 130 25.43 7.60 -8.10
N GLU A 131 25.40 6.30 -8.35
CA GLU A 131 26.52 5.60 -8.97
C GLU A 131 26.78 6.05 -10.42
N LEU A 132 25.71 6.31 -11.18
CA LEU A 132 25.82 6.78 -12.58
C LEU A 132 26.23 8.25 -12.70
N THR A 133 25.79 9.10 -11.77
CA THR A 133 25.87 10.57 -11.94
C THR A 133 26.75 11.27 -10.91
N GLY A 134 27.05 10.62 -9.78
CA GLY A 134 27.67 11.23 -8.60
C GLY A 134 26.74 12.13 -7.78
N ARG A 135 25.43 12.22 -8.10
CA ARG A 135 24.45 13.09 -7.43
C ARG A 135 23.26 12.29 -6.88
N GLY A 136 22.57 12.81 -5.86
CA GLY A 136 21.41 12.15 -5.26
C GLY A 136 20.14 12.30 -6.10
N ALA A 137 19.38 11.21 -6.30
CA ALA A 137 18.09 11.30 -6.98
C ALA A 137 17.08 12.13 -6.17
N TYR A 138 17.16 12.11 -4.84
CA TYR A 138 16.34 12.96 -3.97
C TYR A 138 16.57 14.47 -4.19
N GLU A 139 17.77 14.86 -4.64
CA GLU A 139 18.13 16.25 -4.93
C GLU A 139 17.68 16.65 -6.33
N ASP A 140 17.86 15.76 -7.31
CA ASP A 140 17.57 16.03 -8.72
C ASP A 140 16.08 15.79 -9.10
N CYS A 141 15.36 14.96 -8.36
CA CYS A 141 13.91 14.79 -8.55
C CYS A 141 13.20 16.00 -7.97
N THR A 142 12.69 16.89 -8.82
CA THR A 142 12.07 18.15 -8.35
C THR A 142 10.71 17.91 -7.69
N ALA A 143 10.21 18.92 -6.98
CA ALA A 143 8.86 18.88 -6.43
C ALA A 143 7.80 18.74 -7.54
N GLU A 144 7.96 19.44 -8.67
CA GLU A 144 7.02 19.32 -9.77
C GLU A 144 6.99 17.90 -10.35
N MET A 145 8.16 17.25 -10.48
CA MET A 145 8.23 15.86 -10.96
C MET A 145 7.50 14.91 -10.01
N ARG A 146 7.68 15.07 -8.69
CA ARG A 146 6.99 14.24 -7.70
C ARG A 146 5.47 14.45 -7.71
N GLU A 147 5.03 15.70 -7.79
CA GLU A 147 3.59 16.03 -7.83
C GLU A 147 2.92 15.51 -9.10
N GLN A 148 3.57 15.67 -10.26
CA GLN A 148 3.08 15.14 -11.53
C GLN A 148 2.99 13.62 -11.48
N MET A 149 4.05 12.96 -11.00
CA MET A 149 4.07 11.50 -10.91
C MET A 149 3.00 10.99 -9.94
N LEU A 150 2.85 11.61 -8.76
CA LEU A 150 1.80 11.27 -7.81
C LEU A 150 0.40 11.39 -8.43
N ALA A 151 0.14 12.47 -9.18
CA ALA A 151 -1.13 12.65 -9.87
C ALA A 151 -1.37 11.55 -10.93
N GLU A 152 -0.34 11.19 -11.69
CA GLU A 152 -0.40 10.18 -12.75
C GLU A 152 -0.65 8.77 -12.20
N VAL A 153 0.04 8.38 -11.12
CA VAL A 153 -0.16 7.06 -10.49
C VAL A 153 -1.46 7.02 -9.69
N SER A 154 -1.87 8.13 -9.06
CA SER A 154 -3.13 8.17 -8.31
C SER A 154 -4.34 8.07 -9.23
N GLY A 155 -4.24 8.56 -10.47
CA GLY A 155 -5.33 8.54 -11.45
C GLY A 155 -5.76 7.14 -11.92
N GLU A 156 -4.89 6.12 -11.76
CA GLU A 156 -5.23 4.72 -12.09
C GLU A 156 -5.69 3.89 -10.88
N ILE A 157 -5.51 4.41 -9.66
CA ILE A 157 -5.84 3.68 -8.43
C ILE A 157 -7.30 3.92 -8.07
N LYS A 158 -8.04 2.83 -7.90
CA LYS A 158 -9.37 2.86 -7.30
C LYS A 158 -9.24 2.68 -5.80
N TYR A 159 -9.51 3.74 -5.04
CA TYR A 159 -9.37 3.73 -3.59
C TYR A 159 -10.60 3.19 -2.86
N HIS A 160 -10.36 2.44 -1.77
CA HIS A 160 -11.42 2.02 -0.86
C HIS A 160 -12.10 3.24 -0.21
N PRO A 161 -13.44 3.27 -0.04
CA PRO A 161 -14.15 4.43 0.51
C PRO A 161 -13.70 4.88 1.91
N MET A 162 -13.20 3.94 2.71
CA MET A 162 -12.68 4.20 4.06
C MET A 162 -11.17 4.48 4.09
N ILE A 163 -10.47 4.49 2.95
CA ILE A 163 -9.01 4.54 2.94
C ILE A 163 -8.44 5.87 3.44
N GLU A 164 -9.22 6.95 3.35
CA GLU A 164 -8.83 8.29 3.78
C GLU A 164 -9.07 8.53 5.29
N TYR A 165 -9.63 7.56 6.01
CA TYR A 165 -9.96 7.74 7.42
C TYR A 165 -9.05 6.88 8.31
N PRO A 166 -8.48 7.46 9.38
CA PRO A 166 -7.86 6.68 10.45
C PRO A 166 -8.95 5.90 11.17
N LEU A 167 -8.81 4.58 11.22
CA LEU A 167 -9.77 3.71 11.87
C LEU A 167 -9.18 3.16 13.17
N GLU A 168 -9.98 3.19 14.23
CA GLU A 168 -9.68 2.43 15.44
C GLU A 168 -9.87 0.93 15.20
N ILE A 169 -9.24 0.08 16.01
CA ILE A 169 -9.31 -1.39 15.89
C ILE A 169 -10.77 -1.87 15.77
N ARG A 170 -11.68 -1.28 16.55
CA ARG A 170 -13.12 -1.64 16.54
C ARG A 170 -13.80 -1.40 15.19
N ASP A 171 -13.42 -0.31 14.52
CA ASP A 171 -13.96 0.05 13.23
C ASP A 171 -13.24 -0.70 12.11
N ALA A 172 -11.93 -0.80 12.21
CA ALA A 172 -11.07 -1.55 11.32
C ALA A 172 -11.51 -3.01 11.18
N VAL A 173 -11.81 -3.72 12.28
CA VAL A 173 -12.29 -5.12 12.24
C VAL A 173 -13.60 -5.26 11.45
N ALA A 174 -14.46 -4.25 11.45
CA ALA A 174 -15.70 -4.30 10.67
C ALA A 174 -15.53 -3.91 9.20
N VAL A 175 -14.56 -3.04 8.91
CA VAL A 175 -14.24 -2.61 7.54
C VAL A 175 -13.39 -3.67 6.83
N TYR A 176 -12.45 -4.28 7.57
CA TYR A 176 -11.49 -5.29 7.11
C TYR A 176 -11.67 -6.61 7.89
N PRO A 177 -12.76 -7.35 7.64
CA PRO A 177 -13.12 -8.52 8.45
C PRO A 177 -12.09 -9.64 8.43
N LYS A 178 -11.40 -9.91 7.31
CA LYS A 178 -10.41 -11.01 7.28
C LYS A 178 -9.14 -10.65 8.06
N LEU A 179 -8.67 -9.42 7.93
CA LEU A 179 -7.55 -8.93 8.75
C LEU A 179 -7.96 -8.86 10.22
N GLY A 180 -9.16 -8.35 10.49
CA GLY A 180 -9.73 -8.28 11.82
C GLY A 180 -9.87 -9.64 12.50
N ASP A 181 -10.38 -10.64 11.79
CA ASP A 181 -10.52 -12.01 12.31
C ASP A 181 -9.16 -12.61 12.70
N ARG A 182 -8.12 -12.40 11.88
CA ARG A 182 -6.75 -12.82 12.22
C ARG A 182 -6.23 -12.12 13.47
N PHE A 183 -6.40 -10.79 13.54
CA PHE A 183 -5.94 -9.99 14.66
C PHE A 183 -6.66 -10.34 15.97
N VAL A 184 -7.98 -10.48 15.93
CA VAL A 184 -8.80 -10.90 17.08
C VAL A 184 -8.49 -12.34 17.50
N THR A 185 -8.18 -13.24 16.56
CA THR A 185 -7.75 -14.61 16.90
C THR A 185 -6.44 -14.60 17.69
N ARG A 186 -5.52 -13.69 17.38
CA ARG A 186 -4.22 -13.56 18.05
C ARG A 186 -4.32 -12.91 19.43
N TYR A 187 -5.06 -11.81 19.56
CA TYR A 187 -5.10 -10.99 20.79
C TYR A 187 -6.36 -11.17 21.64
N GLY A 188 -7.34 -11.92 21.14
CA GLY A 188 -8.67 -12.01 21.75
C GLY A 188 -9.40 -10.67 21.77
N ILE A 189 -10.48 -10.61 22.54
CA ILE A 189 -11.32 -9.40 22.69
C ILE A 189 -10.54 -8.24 23.38
N GLN A 190 -9.41 -8.54 24.02
CA GLN A 190 -8.53 -7.54 24.65
C GLN A 190 -8.00 -6.51 23.66
N CYS A 191 -7.90 -6.84 22.37
CA CYS A 191 -7.47 -5.92 21.32
C CYS A 191 -8.31 -4.63 21.27
N PHE A 192 -9.60 -4.70 21.65
CA PHE A 192 -10.51 -3.54 21.68
C PHE A 192 -10.29 -2.58 22.86
N PHE A 193 -9.29 -2.86 23.70
CA PHE A 193 -8.90 -2.06 24.86
C PHE A 193 -7.45 -1.58 24.81
N MET A 194 -6.72 -1.82 23.70
CA MET A 194 -5.30 -1.45 23.53
C MET A 194 -5.07 0.07 23.37
N GLY A 195 -6.04 0.90 23.69
CA GLY A 195 -5.99 2.34 23.46
C GLY A 195 -6.21 2.69 21.98
N SER A 196 -6.04 3.98 21.67
CA SER A 196 -6.13 4.48 20.30
C SER A 196 -4.89 4.08 19.50
N VAL A 197 -5.11 3.60 18.28
CA VAL A 197 -4.01 3.34 17.32
C VAL A 197 -3.41 4.65 16.82
N TRP A 198 -4.20 5.72 16.83
CA TRP A 198 -3.84 7.02 16.30
C TRP A 198 -3.46 8.00 17.40
N ASN A 199 -2.62 8.99 17.07
CA ASN A 199 -2.26 10.04 18.02
C ASN A 199 -3.41 11.07 18.17
N THR A 200 -4.45 10.70 18.92
CA THR A 200 -5.65 11.53 19.16
C THR A 200 -5.39 12.68 20.16
N SER A 201 -4.16 12.87 20.63
CA SER A 201 -3.78 14.10 21.32
C SER A 201 -3.74 15.30 20.36
N ARG A 202 -3.59 15.02 19.05
CA ARG A 202 -3.69 15.99 17.96
C ARG A 202 -5.17 16.17 17.57
N PRO A 203 -5.75 17.38 17.72
CA PRO A 203 -7.17 17.62 17.44
C PRO A 203 -7.60 17.22 16.03
N GLU A 204 -6.76 17.46 15.03
CA GLU A 204 -7.01 17.13 13.63
C GLU A 204 -7.13 15.62 13.39
N ILE A 205 -6.30 14.81 14.06
CA ILE A 205 -6.36 13.35 13.97
C ILE A 205 -7.60 12.85 14.70
N LYS A 206 -7.90 13.39 15.88
CA LYS A 206 -9.09 13.04 16.64
C LYS A 206 -10.37 13.28 15.83
N GLU A 207 -10.49 14.44 15.19
CA GLU A 207 -11.65 14.77 14.36
C GLU A 207 -11.78 13.82 13.15
N LEU A 208 -10.66 13.43 12.53
CA LEU A 208 -10.65 12.46 11.43
C LEU A 208 -11.07 11.05 11.87
N VAL A 209 -10.65 10.62 13.06
CA VAL A 209 -11.07 9.32 13.65
C VAL A 209 -12.59 9.32 13.90
N GLU A 210 -13.11 10.40 14.49
CA GLU A 210 -14.55 10.54 14.76
C GLU A 210 -15.36 10.53 13.45
N LYS A 211 -14.91 11.26 12.43
CA LYS A 211 -15.52 11.22 11.08
C LYS A 211 -15.45 9.83 10.45
N GLY A 212 -14.33 9.13 10.62
CA GLY A 212 -14.15 7.76 10.17
C GLY A 212 -15.19 6.83 10.78
N ALA A 213 -15.39 6.88 12.10
CA ALA A 213 -16.38 6.09 12.81
C ALA A 213 -17.82 6.35 12.31
N ASP A 214 -18.17 7.61 12.04
CA ASP A 214 -19.46 8.00 11.46
C ASP A 214 -19.66 7.39 10.05
N GLU A 215 -18.65 7.43 9.20
CA GLU A 215 -18.74 6.86 7.86
C GLU A 215 -18.78 5.33 7.89
N VAL A 216 -18.07 4.68 8.82
CA VAL A 216 -18.21 3.24 9.07
C VAL A 216 -19.64 2.89 9.47
N HIS A 217 -20.26 3.68 10.36
CA HIS A 217 -21.66 3.47 10.73
C HIS A 217 -22.60 3.56 9.52
N ARG A 218 -22.43 4.59 8.67
CA ARG A 218 -23.21 4.75 7.43
C ARG A 218 -22.99 3.60 6.45
N LEU A 219 -21.75 3.15 6.30
CA LEU A 219 -21.38 2.03 5.43
C LEU A 219 -22.06 0.73 5.90
N ARG A 220 -22.04 0.42 7.20
CA ARG A 220 -22.75 -0.73 7.78
C ARG A 220 -24.26 -0.66 7.54
N MET A 221 -24.86 0.52 7.73
CA MET A 221 -26.28 0.75 7.47
C MET A 221 -26.67 0.53 6.00
N LYS A 222 -25.84 1.01 5.05
CA LYS A 222 -26.03 0.78 3.61
C LYS A 222 -25.96 -0.72 3.27
N GLN A 223 -24.99 -1.44 3.82
CA GLN A 223 -24.84 -2.88 3.60
C GLN A 223 -26.03 -3.68 4.15
N GLN A 224 -26.53 -3.36 5.34
CA GLN A 224 -27.70 -4.00 5.93
C GLN A 224 -28.96 -3.78 5.08
N LYS A 225 -29.20 -2.54 4.62
CA LYS A 225 -30.32 -2.22 3.73
C LYS A 225 -30.24 -2.99 2.41
N SER A 226 -29.04 -3.07 1.81
CA SER A 226 -28.82 -3.85 0.58
C SER A 226 -29.12 -5.34 0.78
N LYS A 227 -28.64 -5.95 1.87
CA LYS A 227 -28.92 -7.36 2.22
C LYS A 227 -30.42 -7.62 2.43
N MET A 228 -31.12 -6.73 3.15
CA MET A 228 -32.56 -6.85 3.37
C MET A 228 -33.35 -6.74 2.06
N ASN A 229 -32.97 -5.83 1.17
CA ASN A 229 -33.60 -5.67 -0.13
C ASN A 229 -33.36 -6.87 -1.05
N LYS A 230 -32.16 -7.45 -1.04
CA LYS A 230 -31.86 -8.68 -1.79
C LYS A 230 -32.71 -9.84 -1.29
N LYS A 231 -32.78 -10.06 0.03
CA LYS A 231 -33.60 -11.11 0.64
C LYS A 231 -35.09 -11.00 0.25
N LYS A 232 -35.66 -9.79 0.27
CA LYS A 232 -37.05 -9.55 -0.15
C LYS A 232 -37.30 -9.91 -1.63
N ARG A 233 -36.34 -9.65 -2.52
CA ARG A 233 -36.45 -10.03 -3.95
C ARG A 233 -36.38 -11.53 -4.14
N ASP A 234 -35.46 -12.19 -3.43
CA ASP A 234 -35.27 -13.64 -3.53
C ASP A 234 -36.52 -14.39 -2.99
N ASP A 235 -37.14 -13.89 -1.92
CA ASP A 235 -38.38 -14.45 -1.34
C ASP A 235 -39.59 -14.22 -2.27
N GLN A 236 -39.68 -13.08 -2.95
CA GLN A 236 -40.73 -12.79 -3.95
C GLN A 236 -40.57 -13.60 -5.24
N SER A 237 -39.34 -14.00 -5.60
CA SER A 237 -39.07 -14.78 -6.82
C SER A 237 -39.27 -16.29 -6.62
N ARG A 238 -39.49 -16.72 -5.37
CA ARG A 238 -39.75 -18.11 -4.98
C ARG A 238 -41.23 -18.37 -4.64
N SER A 239 -42.06 -17.33 -4.66
CA SER A 239 -43.52 -17.39 -4.48
C SER A 239 -44.21 -17.35 -5.84
#